data_AF-A0AAW0SN14-F1
#
_entry.id   AF-A0AAW0SN14-F1
#
_cell.length_a   1.000
_cell.length_b   1.000
_cell.length_c   1.000
_cell.angle_alpha   90.00
_cell.angle_beta   90.00
_cell.angle_gamma   90.00
#
_symmetry.space_group_name_H-M   'P 1'
#
loop_
_entity.id
_entity.type
_entity.pdbx_description
1 polymer ?
#
loop_
_entity_poly.entity_id
_entity_poly.type
_entity_poly.pdbx_seq_one_letter_code
_entity_poly.pdbx_strand_id
1 'polypeptide(L)' 'MRTLEGSDDYLVVINTSEEEIKVDLLKDTTQTLPAEGTVVIRSVSDTSSATQPGCMVPLHALPLVGGEGLVLSLAEEDH' A
#
# COMPACT_ATOMS: atom_id res chain seq x y z
N MET A 1 -18.65 -4.70 4.34
CA MET A 1 -17.81 -3.87 3.47
C MET A 1 -18.73 -3.15 2.51
N ARG A 2 -18.68 -1.80 2.45
CA ARG A 2 -19.47 -1.01 1.49
C ARG A 2 -18.48 -0.52 0.44
N THR A 3 -18.45 -1.17 -0.71
CA THR A 3 -17.86 -0.65 -1.94
C THR A 3 -18.90 0.27 -2.59
N LEU A 4 -18.49 1.49 -2.97
CA LEU A 4 -19.30 2.37 -3.80
C LEU A 4 -18.91 2.02 -5.24
N GLU A 5 -19.83 1.48 -6.04
CA GLU A 5 -19.53 1.15 -7.44
C GLU A 5 -18.95 2.39 -8.16
N GLY A 6 -17.72 2.27 -8.66
CA GLY A 6 -17.00 3.32 -9.38
C GLY A 6 -16.06 4.21 -8.55
N SER A 7 -15.77 3.88 -7.28
CA SER A 7 -14.72 4.54 -6.51
C SER A 7 -13.48 3.65 -6.38
N ASP A 8 -12.29 4.23 -6.61
CA ASP A 8 -11.02 3.55 -6.33
C ASP A 8 -11.00 3.03 -4.89
N ASP A 9 -10.57 1.79 -4.71
CA ASP A 9 -10.33 1.23 -3.38
C ASP A 9 -9.01 1.80 -2.84
N TYR A 10 -8.96 2.06 -1.53
CA TYR A 10 -7.76 2.57 -0.86
C TYR A 10 -7.35 1.65 0.27
N LEU A 11 -6.04 1.41 0.38
CA LEU A 11 -5.43 0.66 1.46
C LEU A 11 -4.55 1.57 2.31
N VAL A 12 -4.72 1.51 3.63
CA VAL A 12 -3.88 2.24 4.58
C VAL A 12 -2.97 1.23 5.28
N VAL A 13 -1.67 1.45 5.20
CA VAL A 13 -0.65 0.58 5.82
C VAL A 13 0.22 1.41 6.73
N ILE A 14 0.38 0.99 7.98
CA ILE A 14 1.17 1.71 8.98
C ILE A 14 2.14 0.72 9.62
N ASN A 15 3.43 0.97 9.47
CA ASN A 15 4.45 0.29 10.26
C ASN A 15 4.56 0.98 11.62
N THR A 16 3.99 0.35 12.64
CA THR A 16 4.06 0.86 14.02
C THR A 16 5.33 0.45 14.77
N SER A 17 6.24 -0.29 14.12
CA SER A 17 7.55 -0.64 14.70
C SER A 17 8.57 0.46 14.42
N GLU A 18 9.71 0.39 15.12
CA GLU A 18 10.87 1.26 14.86
C GLU A 18 11.77 0.72 13.75
N GLU A 19 11.58 -0.53 13.33
CA GLU A 19 12.43 -1.22 12.35
C GLU A 19 11.85 -1.10 10.93
N GLU A 20 12.73 -1.19 9.94
CA GLU A 20 12.28 -1.39 8.55
C GLU A 20 11.78 -2.82 8.37
N ILE A 21 10.57 -2.96 7.81
CA ILE A 21 9.96 -4.25 7.52
C ILE A 21 9.63 -4.36 6.05
N LYS A 22 9.60 -5.61 5.56
CA LYS A 22 8.99 -5.97 4.27
C LYS A 22 7.76 -6.80 4.56
N VAL A 23 6.60 -6.29 4.16
CA VAL A 23 5.32 -6.96 4.42
C VAL A 23 4.75 -7.53 3.12
N ASP A 24 4.23 -8.75 3.23
CA ASP A 24 3.41 -9.38 2.20
C ASP A 24 1.94 -9.18 2.59
N LEU A 25 1.28 -8.22 1.94
CA LEU A 25 -0.12 -7.87 2.18
C LEU A 25 -1.10 -8.82 1.46
N LEU A 26 -0.59 -9.62 0.52
CA LEU A 26 -1.37 -10.65 -0.16
C LEU A 26 -1.44 -11.94 0.66
N LYS A 27 -0.59 -12.06 1.67
CA LYS A 27 -0.62 -13.15 2.63
C LYS A 27 -1.76 -12.95 3.63
N ASP A 28 -2.54 -14.00 3.85
CA ASP A 28 -3.62 -14.07 4.85
C ASP A 28 -4.79 -13.08 4.67
N THR A 29 -4.90 -12.43 3.50
CA THR A 29 -6.07 -11.62 3.15
C THR A 29 -7.27 -12.51 2.79
N THR A 30 -8.45 -12.13 3.27
CA THR A 30 -9.73 -12.77 2.89
C THR A 30 -10.34 -12.14 1.63
N GLN A 31 -9.70 -11.11 1.10
CA GLN A 31 -10.12 -10.36 -0.09
C GLN A 31 -9.06 -10.45 -1.18
N THR A 32 -9.52 -10.54 -2.43
CA THR A 32 -8.64 -10.43 -3.58
C THR A 32 -8.16 -8.99 -3.69
N LEU A 33 -6.88 -8.77 -3.45
CA LEU A 33 -6.20 -7.49 -3.71
C LEU A 33 -5.47 -7.57 -5.05
N PRO A 34 -5.29 -6.44 -5.76
CA PRO A 34 -4.42 -6.41 -6.94
C PRO A 34 -2.96 -6.73 -6.56
N ALA A 35 -2.13 -7.06 -7.55
CA ALA A 35 -0.71 -7.37 -7.30
C ALA A 35 0.10 -6.15 -6.84
N GLU A 36 -0.32 -4.96 -7.25
CA GLU A 36 0.34 -3.68 -7.01
C GLU A 36 -0.66 -2.62 -6.54
N GLY A 37 -0.17 -1.59 -5.87
CA GLY A 37 -0.94 -0.38 -5.54
C GLY A 37 -0.13 0.88 -5.82
N THR A 38 -0.79 2.01 -6.06
CA THR A 38 -0.11 3.29 -6.26
C THR A 38 -0.06 4.07 -4.97
N VAL A 39 1.10 4.56 -4.56
CA VAL A 39 1.23 5.40 -3.36
C VAL A 39 0.58 6.76 -3.63
N VAL A 40 -0.39 7.13 -2.79
CA VAL A 40 -1.08 8.43 -2.85
C VAL A 40 -0.56 9.36 -1.76
N ILE A 41 -0.38 8.82 -0.56
CA ILE A 41 0.12 9.58 0.60
C ILE A 41 1.23 8.77 1.26
N ARG A 42 2.27 9.48 1.67
CA ARG A 42 3.33 8.97 2.53
C ARG A 42 3.53 9.90 3.72
N SER A 43 3.52 9.37 4.94
CA SER A 43 3.58 10.16 6.17
C SER A 43 4.95 10.77 6.47
N VAL A 44 6.03 10.15 5.99
CA VAL A 44 7.41 10.52 6.26
C VAL A 44 8.18 10.76 4.96
N SER A 45 9.02 11.79 4.93
CA SER A 45 9.76 12.17 3.72
C SER A 45 11.14 11.51 3.61
N ASP A 46 11.72 11.09 4.73
CA ASP A 46 13.05 10.48 4.83
C ASP A 46 12.98 8.95 4.68
N THR A 47 12.44 8.50 3.55
CA THR A 47 12.28 7.07 3.24
C THR A 47 12.64 6.77 1.79
N SER A 48 12.58 5.50 1.41
CA SER A 48 12.91 5.03 0.07
C SER A 48 12.24 5.85 -1.04
N SER A 49 12.94 6.08 -2.15
CA SER A 49 12.32 6.64 -3.36
C SER A 49 11.24 5.72 -3.94
N ALA A 50 11.26 4.42 -3.60
CA ALA A 50 10.29 3.44 -4.06
C ALA A 50 8.86 3.68 -3.50
N THR A 51 8.73 4.39 -2.38
CA THR A 51 7.42 4.69 -1.76
C THR A 51 7.01 6.16 -1.94
N GLN A 52 7.61 6.87 -2.90
CA GLN A 52 7.20 8.25 -3.18
C GLN A 52 5.76 8.28 -3.71
N PRO A 53 4.96 9.32 -3.40
CA PRO A 53 3.66 9.50 -4.02
C PRO A 53 3.75 9.44 -5.56
N GLY A 54 2.86 8.66 -6.16
CA GLY A 54 2.83 8.35 -7.59
C GLY A 54 3.57 7.06 -7.98
N CYS A 55 4.36 6.46 -7.09
CA CYS A 55 5.01 5.19 -7.36
C CYS A 55 4.04 4.01 -7.24
N MET A 56 4.14 3.06 -8.17
CA MET A 56 3.52 1.73 -8.01
C MET A 56 4.42 0.85 -7.14
N VAL A 57 3.82 0.15 -6.18
CA VAL A 57 4.52 -0.72 -5.24
C VAL A 57 3.90 -2.11 -5.23
N PRO A 58 4.73 -3.17 -5.20
CA PRO A 58 4.24 -4.55 -5.12
C PRO A 58 3.67 -4.84 -3.73
N LEU A 59 2.43 -5.35 -3.66
CA LEU A 59 1.78 -5.64 -2.38
C LEU A 59 2.34 -6.91 -1.71
N HIS A 60 3.00 -7.79 -2.46
CA HIS A 60 3.62 -9.01 -1.92
C HIS A 60 4.95 -8.76 -1.19
N ALA A 61 5.53 -7.56 -1.33
CA ALA A 61 6.83 -7.24 -0.76
C ALA A 61 6.99 -5.72 -0.54
N LEU A 62 6.02 -5.11 0.13
CA LEU A 62 5.99 -3.67 0.37
C LEU A 62 7.04 -3.28 1.42
N PRO A 63 8.05 -2.44 1.09
CA PRO A 63 8.98 -1.94 2.09
C PRO A 63 8.34 -0.80 2.89
N LEU A 64 8.48 -0.85 4.22
CA LEU A 64 8.03 0.19 5.13
C LEU A 64 9.11 0.47 6.17
N VAL A 65 9.58 1.71 6.23
CA VAL A 65 10.49 2.11 7.32
C VAL A 65 9.73 2.26 8.64
N GLY A 66 10.47 2.28 9.76
CA GLY A 66 9.87 2.45 11.09
C GLY A 66 9.03 3.72 11.19
N GLY A 67 7.79 3.60 11.67
CA GLY A 67 6.84 4.72 11.78
C GLY A 67 6.24 5.22 10.46
N GLU A 68 6.53 4.58 9.32
CA GLU A 68 5.97 4.98 8.02
C GLU A 68 4.50 4.55 7.88
N GLY A 69 3.70 5.49 7.37
CA GLY A 69 2.32 5.28 6.96
C GLY A 69 2.17 5.57 5.47
N LEU A 70 1.59 4.62 4.73
CA LEU A 70 1.26 4.74 3.32
C LEU A 70 -0.25 4.66 3.12
N VAL A 71 -0.75 5.48 2.20
CA VAL A 71 -2.07 5.28 1.59
C VAL A 71 -1.84 4.88 0.15
N LEU A 72 -2.36 3.72 -0.23
CA LEU A 72 -2.28 3.17 -1.57
C LEU A 72 -3.65 3.24 -2.23
N SER A 73 -3.72 3.66 -3.50
CA SER A 73 -4.89 3.39 -4.34
C SER A 73 -4.71 2.03 -5.01
N LEU A 74 -5.79 1.26 -5.01
CA LEU A 74 -5.92 -0.04 -5.63
C LEU A 74 -6.81 0.16 -6.86
N ALA A 75 -6.19 0.29 -8.03
CA ALA A 75 -6.96 0.27 -9.27
C ALA A 75 -7.42 -1.17 -9.52
N GLU A 76 -8.69 -1.36 -9.88
CA GLU A 76 -9.12 -2.62 -10.49
C GLU A 76 -8.44 -2.72 -11.86
N GLU A 77 -7.79 -3.84 -12.15
CA GLU A 77 -7.38 -4.13 -13.52
C GLU A 77 -8.66 -4.31 -14.34
N ASP A 78 -8.95 -3.36 -15.24
CA ASP A 78 -10.00 -3.51 -16.25
C ASP A 78 -9.70 -4.80 -17.05
N HIS A 79 -10.42 -5.88 -16.76
CA HIS A 79 -10.38 -7.15 -17.50
C HIS A 79 -11.05 -7.03 -18.86
#